data_AF-A0A7X3U003-F1
#
_entry.id   AF-A0A7X3U003-F1
#
_cell.length_a   1.000
_cell.length_b   1.000
_cell.length_c   1.000
_cell.angle_alpha   90.00
_cell.angle_beta   90.00
_cell.angle_gamma   90.00
#
_symmetry.space_group_name_H-M   'P 1'
#
loop_
_entity.id
_entity.type
_entity.pdbx_description
1 polymer ?
#
loop_
_entity_poly.entity_id
_entity_poly.type
_entity_poly.pdbx_seq_one_letter_code
_entity_poly.pdbx_strand_id
1 'polypeptide(L)'
;MIVTGKAIHRRTVLRGLGVSLALPLLDGMVPAFAALRKTPANGPRRFGVVYVPNGIAMSHWTPETEGAGFEITRILQPLEGFQDRMLVLSGMYGPPPNGGFHANAIRA
;
A
#
# COMPACT_ATOMS: atom_id res chain seq x y z
N MET A 1 -16.11 33.09 -2.78
CA MET A 1 -14.70 32.61 -2.84
C MET A 1 -14.31 32.52 -4.31
N ILE A 2 -13.25 33.21 -4.74
CA ILE A 2 -12.75 33.16 -6.13
C ILE A 2 -11.50 32.24 -6.15
N VAL A 3 -11.51 31.23 -7.01
CA VAL A 3 -10.39 30.28 -7.21
C VAL A 3 -9.83 30.49 -8.61
N THR A 4 -8.57 30.92 -8.71
CA THR A 4 -7.94 31.27 -10.00
C THR A 4 -7.33 30.07 -10.74
N GLY A 5 -7.16 28.93 -10.06
CA GLY A 5 -6.54 27.73 -10.64
C GLY A 5 -5.08 27.92 -11.06
N LYS A 6 -4.40 28.96 -10.58
CA LYS A 6 -2.98 29.21 -10.88
C LYS A 6 -2.07 28.27 -10.08
N ALA A 7 -0.96 27.88 -10.69
CA ALA A 7 0.11 27.12 -10.06
C ALA A 7 1.48 27.60 -10.55
N ILE A 8 2.48 27.52 -9.69
CA ILE A 8 3.86 27.83 -10.03
C ILE A 8 4.47 26.65 -10.78
N HIS A 9 5.00 26.91 -11.98
CA HIS A 9 5.64 25.85 -12.77
C HIS A 9 7.02 25.49 -12.20
N ARG A 10 7.30 24.20 -12.00
CA ARG A 10 8.57 23.70 -11.43
C ARG A 10 9.81 24.25 -12.16
N ARG A 11 9.75 24.35 -13.50
CA ARG A 11 10.83 24.93 -14.32
C ARG A 11 11.15 26.38 -13.96
N THR A 12 10.16 27.17 -13.59
CA THR A 12 10.36 28.58 -13.20
C THR A 12 11.17 28.65 -11.92
N VAL A 13 10.83 27.81 -10.94
CA VAL A 13 11.55 27.76 -9.66
C VAL A 13 12.97 27.24 -9.85
N LEU A 14 13.17 26.16 -10.61
CA LEU A 14 14.50 25.60 -10.88
C LEU A 14 15.41 26.55 -11.67
N ARG A 15 14.84 27.40 -12.53
CA ARG A 15 15.61 28.45 -13.23
C ARG A 15 16.05 29.59 -12.30
N GLY A 16 15.26 29.90 -11.27
CA GLY A 16 15.56 30.99 -10.32
C GLY A 16 16.46 30.58 -9.16
N LEU A 17 16.30 29.37 -8.62
CA LEU A 17 17.09 28.86 -7.49
C LEU A 17 18.33 28.05 -7.89
N GLY A 18 18.45 27.68 -9.17
CA GLY A 18 19.48 26.77 -9.66
C GLY A 18 19.26 25.32 -9.21
N VAL A 19 20.26 24.46 -9.44
CA VAL A 19 20.26 23.02 -9.07
C VAL A 19 20.58 22.80 -7.58
N SER A 20 20.69 23.87 -6.79
CA SER A 20 21.19 23.85 -5.41
C SER A 20 20.37 22.98 -4.45
N LEU A 21 19.10 22.71 -4.77
CA LEU A 21 18.24 21.79 -4.03
C LEU A 21 17.54 20.87 -5.01
N ALA A 22 17.54 19.56 -4.74
CA ALA A 22 16.59 18.63 -5.32
C ALA A 22 15.19 19.04 -4.84
N LEU A 23 14.57 20.00 -5.55
CA LEU A 23 13.41 20.70 -5.03
C LEU A 23 12.23 19.74 -4.87
N PRO A 24 11.71 19.53 -3.64
CA PRO A 24 10.49 18.77 -3.42
C PRO A 24 9.30 19.49 -4.06
N LEU A 25 8.22 18.75 -4.33
CA LEU A 25 7.00 19.36 -4.83
C LEU A 25 6.40 20.28 -3.75
N LEU A 26 6.25 21.57 -4.06
CA LEU A 26 5.65 22.56 -3.16
C LEU A 26 4.14 22.64 -3.40
N ASP A 27 3.37 22.96 -2.36
CA ASP A 27 1.90 23.11 -2.47
C ASP A 27 1.48 24.16 -3.52
N GLY A 28 2.26 25.24 -3.67
CA GLY A 28 2.02 26.27 -4.69
C GLY A 28 2.18 25.79 -6.14
N MET A 29 2.67 24.58 -6.37
CA MET A 29 2.77 23.95 -7.69
C MET A 29 1.51 23.14 -8.06
N VAL A 30 0.54 23.05 -7.14
CA VAL A 30 -0.74 22.37 -7.35
C VAL A 30 -1.85 23.43 -7.38
N PRO A 31 -2.64 23.53 -8.45
CA PRO A 31 -3.76 24.47 -8.48
C PRO A 31 -4.77 24.16 -7.37
N ALA A 32 -5.27 25.20 -6.70
CA ALA A 32 -6.28 25.04 -5.66
C ALA A 32 -7.53 24.33 -6.19
N PHE A 33 -8.03 23.34 -5.43
CA PHE A 33 -9.17 22.48 -5.77
C PHE A 33 -9.04 21.65 -7.06
N ALA A 34 -7.83 21.52 -7.64
CA ALA A 34 -7.64 20.63 -8.78
C ALA A 34 -7.75 19.15 -8.36
N ALA A 35 -8.33 18.34 -9.24
CA ALA A 35 -8.35 16.89 -9.07
C ALA A 35 -6.91 16.36 -9.06
N LEU A 36 -6.44 15.83 -7.93
CA LEU A 36 -5.05 15.40 -7.71
C LEU A 36 -4.50 14.55 -8.86
N ARG A 37 -5.32 13.65 -9.43
CA ARG A 37 -4.98 12.78 -10.59
C ARG A 37 -4.46 13.54 -11.81
N LYS A 38 -4.81 14.83 -11.97
CA LYS A 38 -4.42 15.69 -13.10
C LYS A 38 -3.30 16.67 -12.74
N THR A 39 -2.68 16.52 -11.57
CA THR A 39 -1.68 17.46 -11.06
C THR A 39 -0.32 16.79 -10.88
N PRO A 40 0.77 17.55 -10.77
CA PRO A 40 2.08 17.01 -10.40
C PRO A 40 2.11 16.28 -9.05
N ALA A 41 1.10 16.50 -8.19
CA ALA A 41 0.93 15.78 -6.92
C ALA A 41 0.35 14.37 -7.07
N ASN A 42 0.06 13.91 -8.29
CA ASN A 42 -0.32 12.51 -8.55
C ASN A 42 0.90 11.58 -8.45
N GLY A 43 1.39 11.39 -7.23
CA GLY A 43 2.49 10.45 -6.96
C GLY A 43 2.08 8.99 -7.19
N PRO A 44 3.06 8.08 -7.34
CA PRO A 44 2.77 6.66 -7.46
C PRO A 44 2.04 6.14 -6.21
N ARG A 45 1.01 5.32 -6.39
CA ARG A 45 0.35 4.61 -5.29
C ARG A 45 1.28 3.50 -4.81
N ARG A 46 1.73 3.60 -3.57
CA ARG A 46 2.69 2.65 -2.97
C ARG A 46 2.06 1.73 -1.91
N PHE A 47 0.82 2.01 -1.50
CA PHE A 47 0.14 1.28 -0.44
C PHE A 47 -1.24 0.82 -0.91
N GLY A 48 -1.57 -0.43 -0.61
CA GLY A 48 -2.86 -1.04 -0.87
C GLY A 48 -3.18 -2.06 0.22
N VAL A 49 -4.46 -2.22 0.52
CA VAL A 49 -4.97 -3.17 1.52
C VAL A 49 -6.05 -4.02 0.85
N VAL A 50 -5.97 -5.33 1.04
CA VAL A 50 -6.95 -6.31 0.57
C VAL A 50 -7.51 -7.04 1.78
N TYR A 51 -8.83 -7.20 1.82
CA TYR A 51 -9.54 -7.87 2.90
C TYR A 51 -10.40 -9.01 2.34
N VAL A 52 -10.38 -10.17 3.00
CA VAL A 52 -11.14 -11.36 2.62
C VAL A 52 -12.13 -11.70 3.74
N PRO A 53 -13.41 -11.32 3.62
CA PRO A 53 -14.37 -11.39 4.72
C PRO A 53 -14.88 -12.79 5.07
N ASN A 54 -14.81 -13.73 4.10
CA ASN A 54 -15.40 -15.06 4.23
C ASN A 54 -14.39 -16.12 4.70
N GLY A 55 -13.22 -15.70 5.18
CA GLY A 55 -12.14 -16.59 5.58
C GLY A 55 -11.32 -17.12 4.40
N ILE A 56 -10.23 -17.80 4.75
CA ILE A 56 -9.26 -18.41 3.82
C ILE A 56 -9.02 -19.84 4.30
N ALA A 57 -8.81 -20.78 3.37
CA ALA A 57 -8.36 -22.12 3.71
C ALA A 57 -6.92 -22.07 4.24
N MET A 58 -6.75 -21.95 5.56
CA MET A 58 -5.47 -21.61 6.20
C MET A 58 -4.35 -22.63 5.95
N SER A 59 -4.69 -23.91 5.76
CA SER A 59 -3.73 -24.97 5.39
C SER A 59 -3.11 -24.81 3.99
N HIS A 60 -3.72 -23.99 3.14
CA HIS A 60 -3.22 -23.66 1.80
C HIS A 60 -2.75 -22.20 1.70
N TRP A 61 -2.77 -21.46 2.81
CA TRP A 61 -2.32 -20.08 2.93
C TRP A 61 -1.02 -20.00 3.72
N THR A 62 -0.98 -20.62 4.90
CA THR A 62 0.12 -20.51 5.85
C THR A 62 1.26 -21.45 5.47
N PRO A 63 2.48 -20.95 5.26
CA PRO A 63 3.66 -21.80 5.07
C PRO A 63 3.95 -22.65 6.31
N GLU A 64 4.51 -23.85 6.11
CA GLU A 64 4.83 -24.78 7.21
C GLU A 64 6.10 -24.38 7.98
N THR A 65 7.02 -23.68 7.32
CA THR A 65 8.31 -23.27 7.90
C THR A 65 8.34 -21.79 8.21
N GLU A 66 9.06 -21.44 9.28
CA GLU A 66 9.33 -20.05 9.65
C GLU A 66 10.63 -19.55 9.00
N GLY A 67 10.74 -18.23 8.85
CA GLY A 67 11.93 -17.58 8.30
C GLY A 67 11.79 -17.25 6.81
N ALA A 68 12.90 -16.78 6.23
CA ALA A 68 12.97 -16.45 4.81
C ALA A 68 13.02 -17.71 3.94
N GLY A 69 12.48 -17.65 2.72
CA GLY A 69 12.53 -18.77 1.77
C GLY A 69 11.57 -19.92 2.10
N PHE A 70 10.49 -19.65 2.85
CA PHE A 70 9.42 -20.62 3.08
C PHE A 70 8.80 -21.09 1.76
N GLU A 71 8.34 -22.34 1.69
CA GLU A 71 7.68 -22.87 0.48
C GLU A 71 6.38 -22.10 0.19
N ILE A 72 6.22 -21.64 -1.06
CA ILE A 72 5.02 -20.94 -1.49
C ILE A 72 3.83 -21.90 -1.48
N THR A 73 2.78 -21.51 -0.75
CA THR A 73 1.54 -22.30 -0.67
C THR A 73 0.64 -22.05 -1.88
N ARG A 74 -0.28 -22.99 -2.15
CA ARG A 74 -1.18 -22.95 -3.32
C ARG A 74 -1.93 -21.62 -3.48
N ILE A 75 -2.40 -21.01 -2.39
CA ILE A 75 -3.14 -19.74 -2.45
C ILE A 75 -2.20 -18.56 -2.73
N LEU A 76 -0.95 -18.65 -2.28
CA LEU A 76 0.07 -17.62 -2.48
C LEU A 76 0.83 -17.75 -3.81
N GLN A 77 0.58 -18.80 -4.61
CA GLN A 77 1.25 -19.02 -5.90
C GLN A 77 1.30 -17.78 -6.81
N PRO A 78 0.22 -16.97 -6.96
CA PRO A 78 0.29 -15.76 -7.80
C PRO A 78 1.28 -14.70 -7.31
N LEU A 79 1.74 -14.81 -6.06
CA LEU A 79 2.69 -13.90 -5.43
C LEU A 79 4.13 -14.46 -5.38
N GLU A 80 4.38 -15.64 -5.95
CA GLU A 80 5.69 -16.31 -5.93
C GLU A 80 6.85 -15.41 -6.38
N GLY A 81 6.65 -14.61 -7.43
CA GLY A 81 7.65 -13.64 -7.93
C GLY A 81 7.98 -12.49 -6.95
N PHE A 82 7.35 -12.46 -5.79
CA PHE A 82 7.56 -11.48 -4.71
C PHE A 82 7.93 -12.14 -3.38
N GLN A 83 8.23 -13.44 -3.35
CA GLN A 83 8.55 -14.19 -2.12
C GLN A 83 9.67 -13.52 -1.30
N ASP A 84 10.67 -12.94 -1.98
CA ASP A 84 11.79 -12.19 -1.39
C ASP A 84 11.36 -10.92 -0.63
N ARG A 85 10.11 -10.47 -0.85
CA ARG A 85 9.51 -9.27 -0.28
C ARG A 85 8.20 -9.58 0.45
N MET A 86 7.95 -10.85 0.78
CA MET A 86 6.76 -11.28 1.49
C MET A 86 7.02 -11.54 2.97
N LEU A 87 6.04 -11.18 3.79
CA LEU A 87 5.95 -11.53 5.19
C LEU A 87 4.59 -12.19 5.41
N VAL A 88 4.60 -13.45 5.86
CA VAL A 88 3.39 -14.14 6.28
C VAL A 88 3.39 -14.20 7.80
N LEU A 89 2.42 -13.52 8.42
CA LEU A 89 2.29 -13.44 9.88
C LEU A 89 1.27 -14.46 10.38
N SER A 90 1.72 -15.30 11.31
CA SER A 90 0.92 -16.31 12.01
C SER A 90 0.72 -15.92 13.48
N GLY A 91 -0.19 -16.59 14.19
CA GLY A 91 -0.39 -16.35 15.64
C GLY A 91 -1.28 -15.17 16.00
N MET A 92 -1.85 -14.46 15.02
CA MET A 92 -2.76 -13.32 15.23
C MET A 92 -4.22 -13.78 15.40
N TYR A 93 -4.48 -14.69 16.35
CA TYR A 93 -5.83 -15.18 16.64
C TYR A 93 -6.34 -14.71 17.99
N GLY A 94 -7.65 -14.45 18.07
CA GLY A 94 -8.34 -14.15 19.31
C GLY A 94 -8.77 -15.40 20.08
N PRO A 95 -9.27 -15.27 21.32
CA PRO A 95 -9.90 -16.37 22.03
C PRO A 95 -11.11 -16.91 21.23
N PRO A 96 -11.43 -18.21 21.39
CA PRO A 96 -12.54 -18.82 20.66
C PRO A 96 -13.85 -18.06 20.92
N PRO A 97 -14.63 -17.73 19.87
CA PRO A 97 -15.83 -16.93 20.02
C PRO A 97 -16.99 -17.76 20.59
N ASN A 98 -17.89 -17.10 21.32
CA ASN A 98 -19.09 -17.71 21.93
C ASN A 98 -20.20 -18.09 20.92
N GLY A 99 -19.93 -18.21 19.60
CA GLY A 99 -20.95 -18.72 18.66
C GLY A 99 -20.95 -18.21 17.21
N GLY A 100 -19.91 -17.53 16.70
CA GLY A 100 -19.91 -16.99 15.34
C GLY A 100 -18.70 -17.38 14.49
N PHE A 101 -18.93 -18.00 13.33
CA PHE A 101 -17.88 -18.42 12.40
C PHE A 101 -17.05 -17.27 11.80
N HIS A 102 -17.60 -16.04 11.80
CA HIS A 102 -16.91 -14.85 11.29
C HIS A 102 -15.84 -14.26 12.24
N ALA A 103 -15.82 -14.69 13.51
CA ALA A 103 -14.80 -14.28 14.48
C ALA A 103 -13.63 -15.29 14.56
N ASN A 104 -13.66 -16.32 13.71
CA ASN A 104 -12.67 -17.38 13.74
C ASN A 104 -11.44 -17.01 12.90
N ALA A 105 -10.46 -16.34 13.51
CA ALA A 105 -9.08 -16.54 13.09
C ALA A 105 -8.65 -17.91 13.66
N ILE A 106 -8.96 -18.99 12.93
CA ILE A 106 -8.66 -20.35 13.40
C ILE A 106 -7.14 -20.50 13.44
N ARG A 107 -6.63 -21.06 14.54
CA ARG A 107 -5.22 -21.44 14.71
C ARG A 107 -4.85 -22.40 13.57
N ALA A 108 -3.99 -21.93 12.65
CA ALA A 108 -3.30 -22.77 11.69
C ALA A 108 -2.18 -23.54 12.41
#